data_AF-A0A208Y7M9-F1
#
_entry.id   AF-A0A208Y7M9-F1
#
_cell.length_a   1.000
_cell.length_b   1.000
_cell.length_c   1.000
_cell.angle_alpha   90.00
_cell.angle_beta   90.00
_cell.angle_gamma   90.00
#
_symmetry.space_group_name_H-M   'P 1'
#
loop_
_entity.id
_entity.type
_entity.pdbx_description
1 polymer ?
#
loop_
_entity_poly.entity_id
_entity_poly.type
_entity_poly.pdbx_seq_one_letter_code
_entity_poly.pdbx_strand_id
1 'polypeptide(L)' 'MPVAQKTVRCIDCAHYRLKDAGAMGRLGFGLCALSPSRASFPSSVYPRQCDKFSEAAADVRAARTAWLDKRGEG' A
#
# COMPACT_ATOMS: atom_id res chain seq x y z
N MET A 1 -27.54 0.38 12.27
CA MET A 1 -27.04 -0.32 11.06
C MET A 1 -25.52 -0.37 11.15
N PRO A 2 -24.85 -1.52 11.21
CA PRO A 2 -23.39 -1.56 11.23
C PRO A 2 -22.90 -1.21 9.83
N VAL A 3 -22.49 0.04 9.63
CA VAL A 3 -21.69 0.38 8.44
C VAL A 3 -20.38 -0.37 8.63
N ALA A 4 -20.22 -1.47 7.92
CA ALA A 4 -18.93 -2.11 7.73
C ALA A 4 -18.05 -1.06 7.04
N GLN A 5 -17.36 -0.25 7.85
CA GLN A 5 -16.37 0.71 7.40
C GLN A 5 -15.27 -0.11 6.73
N LYS A 6 -15.40 -0.31 5.42
CA LYS A 6 -14.53 -1.19 4.63
C LYS A 6 -13.16 -0.51 4.56
N THR A 7 -12.32 -0.80 5.56
CA THR A 7 -10.96 -0.31 5.59
C THR A 7 -10.17 -1.04 4.51
N VAL A 8 -9.35 -0.28 3.80
CA VAL A 8 -8.49 -0.78 2.75
C VAL A 8 -7.04 -0.66 3.18
N ARG A 9 -6.16 -1.49 2.61
CA ARG A 9 -4.72 -1.40 2.81
C ARG A 9 -4.08 -0.98 1.50
N CYS A 10 -3.15 -0.04 1.55
CA CYS A 10 -2.51 0.46 0.33
C CYS A 10 -1.76 -0.64 -0.42
N ILE A 11 -1.23 -1.65 0.27
CA ILE A 11 -0.57 -2.80 -0.37
C ILE A 11 -1.47 -3.52 -1.38
N ASP A 12 -2.77 -3.55 -1.11
CA ASP A 12 -3.80 -4.18 -1.93
C ASP A 12 -4.25 -3.29 -3.10
N CYS A 13 -3.80 -2.03 -3.17
CA CYS A 13 -4.29 -1.04 -4.14
C CYS A 13 -3.47 -1.02 -5.43
N ALA A 14 -4.10 -1.00 -6.60
CA ALA A 14 -3.44 -0.94 -7.91
C ALA A 14 -2.60 0.34 -8.09
N HIS A 15 -3.01 1.45 -7.48
CA HIS A 15 -2.30 2.73 -7.54
C HIS A 15 -1.08 2.82 -6.63
N TYR A 16 -0.87 1.84 -5.75
CA TYR A 16 0.20 1.87 -4.79
C TYR A 16 1.54 1.48 -5.41
N ARG A 17 2.57 2.30 -5.16
CA ARG A 17 3.89 2.20 -5.76
C ARG A 17 4.92 2.10 -4.65
N LEU A 18 5.16 0.86 -4.24
CA LEU A 18 6.04 0.55 -3.12
C LEU A 18 7.53 0.64 -3.50
N LYS A 19 7.88 0.24 -4.73
CA LYS A 19 9.26 0.29 -5.24
C LYS A 19 9.72 1.73 -5.54
N ASP A 20 8.81 2.56 -6.04
CA ASP A 20 9.09 3.97 -6.37
C ASP A 20 9.37 4.84 -5.13
N ALA A 21 9.02 4.37 -3.93
CA ALA A 21 9.28 5.08 -2.68
C ALA A 21 10.73 4.94 -2.18
N GLY A 22 11.60 4.21 -2.89
CA GLY A 22 13.01 4.09 -2.55
C GLY A 22 13.24 3.56 -1.13
N ALA A 23 13.97 4.32 -0.30
CA ALA A 23 14.25 3.96 1.09
C ALA A 23 12.97 3.81 1.93
N MET A 24 11.93 4.61 1.67
CA MET A 24 10.65 4.51 2.38
C MET A 24 9.90 3.22 2.07
N GLY A 25 10.06 2.70 0.84
CA GLY A 25 9.58 1.36 0.47
C GLY A 25 10.12 0.30 1.42
N ARG A 26 11.42 0.36 1.71
CA ARG A 26 12.10 -0.51 2.69
C ARG A 26 11.76 -0.21 4.14
N LEU A 27 10.91 0.77 4.41
CA LEU A 27 10.33 1.05 5.73
C LEU A 27 8.84 0.66 5.79
N GLY A 28 8.23 0.31 4.65
CA GLY A 28 6.84 -0.16 4.58
C GLY A 28 5.89 0.94 4.13
N PHE A 29 6.44 2.02 3.62
CA PHE A 29 5.72 3.15 3.10
C PHE A 29 5.94 3.26 1.60
N GLY A 30 4.90 3.63 0.87
CA GLY A 30 4.91 3.62 -0.59
C GLY A 30 4.24 4.87 -1.11
N LEU A 31 4.30 5.10 -2.40
CA LEU A 31 3.65 6.24 -3.03
C LEU A 31 2.28 5.87 -3.57
N CYS A 32 1.36 6.83 -3.61
CA CYS A 32 0.11 6.68 -4.34
C CYS A 32 0.22 7.40 -5.68
N ALA A 33 0.01 6.69 -6.78
CA ALA A 33 0.06 7.28 -8.13
C ALA A 33 -1.00 8.38 -8.36
N LEU A 34 -2.08 8.37 -7.57
CA LEU A 34 -3.14 9.38 -7.62
C LEU A 34 -2.89 10.56 -6.68
N SER A 35 -1.84 10.52 -5.86
CA SER A 35 -1.45 11.64 -5.00
C SER A 35 -0.57 12.60 -5.79
N PRO A 36 -0.91 13.90 -5.86
CA PRO A 36 -0.05 14.89 -6.49
C PRO A 36 1.25 15.12 -5.70
N SER A 37 1.25 14.79 -4.40
CA SER A 37 2.43 14.89 -3.56
C SER A 37 3.24 13.59 -3.61
N ARG A 38 4.52 13.72 -4.00
CA ARG A 38 5.55 12.67 -3.87
C ARG A 38 6.21 12.65 -2.50
N ALA A 39 5.86 13.59 -1.61
CA ALA A 39 6.34 13.64 -0.23
C ALA A 39 5.42 12.91 0.75
N SER A 40 4.29 12.36 0.29
CA SER A 40 3.36 11.60 1.11
C SER A 40 3.55 10.10 0.88
N PHE A 41 4.02 9.40 1.91
CA PHE A 41 4.27 7.96 1.86
C PHE A 41 3.28 7.21 2.76
N PRO A 42 2.08 6.85 2.27
CA PRO A 42 1.17 6.01 3.04
C PRO A 42 1.76 4.64 3.38
N SER A 43 1.45 4.18 4.60
CA SER A 43 1.78 2.83 5.06
C SER A 43 1.13 1.77 4.18
N SER A 44 1.86 0.69 3.92
CA SER A 44 1.43 -0.46 3.13
C SER A 44 0.27 -1.19 3.81
N VAL A 45 0.38 -1.40 5.12
CA VAL A 45 -0.43 -2.36 5.88
C VAL A 45 -1.47 -1.70 6.77
N TYR A 46 -1.32 -0.41 7.07
CA TYR A 46 -2.25 0.29 7.95
C TYR A 46 -3.64 0.42 7.31
N PRO A 47 -4.70 -0.06 7.96
CA PRO A 47 -6.06 0.03 7.44
C PRO A 47 -6.54 1.48 7.43
N ARG A 48 -7.05 1.94 6.29
CA ARG A 48 -7.54 3.31 6.11
C ARG A 48 -8.79 3.35 5.25
N GLN A 49 -9.53 4.44 5.30
CA GLN A 49 -10.61 4.71 4.35
C GLN A 49 -10.04 5.43 3.13
N CYS A 50 -10.43 4.98 1.93
CA CYS A 50 -10.01 5.59 0.69
C CYS A 50 -11.02 5.31 -0.43
N ASP A 51 -11.67 6.36 -0.92
CA ASP A 51 -12.67 6.28 -2.00
C ASP A 51 -12.05 5.96 -3.36
N LYS A 52 -10.75 6.24 -3.54
CA LYS A 52 -10.00 5.97 -4.77
C LYS A 52 -9.29 4.61 -4.76
N PHE A 53 -9.67 3.73 -3.84
CA PHE A 53 -9.09 2.39 -3.78
C PHE A 53 -9.52 1.58 -5.00
N SER A 54 -8.54 0.98 -5.66
CA SER A 54 -8.78 0.00 -6.71
C SER A 54 -8.00 -1.24 -6.36
N GLU A 55 -8.64 -2.41 -6.34
CA GLU A 55 -7.96 -3.65 -6.01
C GLU A 55 -6.89 -3.98 -7.06
N ALA A 56 -5.69 -4.33 -6.61
CA ALA A 56 -4.60 -4.80 -7.45
C ALA A 56 -4.77 -6.28 -7.81
N ALA A 57 -4.18 -6.68 -8.93
CA ALA A 57 -4.10 -8.09 -9.32
C ALA A 57 -3.46 -8.95 -8.21
N ALA A 58 -3.89 -10.21 -8.10
CA ALA A 58 -3.47 -11.10 -7.02
C ALA A 58 -1.95 -11.35 -7.02
N ASP A 59 -1.33 -11.46 -8.19
CA ASP A 59 0.13 -11.59 -8.36
C ASP A 59 0.87 -10.37 -7.81
N VAL A 60 0.37 -9.17 -8.07
CA VAL A 60 0.95 -7.92 -7.58
C VAL A 60 0.85 -7.82 -6.06
N ARG A 61 -0.29 -8.21 -5.49
CA ARG A 61 -0.49 -8.25 -4.03
C ARG A 61 0.44 -9.25 -3.36
N ALA A 62 0.56 -10.45 -3.90
CA ALA A 62 1.46 -11.48 -3.41
C ALA A 62 2.92 -11.02 -3.47
N ALA A 63 3.36 -10.45 -4.59
CA ALA A 63 4.73 -9.94 -4.74
C ALA A 63 5.07 -8.81 -3.76
N ARG A 64 4.14 -7.89 -3.50
CA ARG A 64 4.33 -6.80 -2.52
C ARG A 64 4.38 -7.34 -1.09
N THR A 65 3.51 -8.29 -0.76
CA THR A 65 3.47 -8.91 0.57
C THR A 65 4.76 -9.68 0.84
N ALA A 66 5.19 -10.52 -0.10
CA ALA A 66 6.46 -11.26 -0.01
C ALA A 66 7.67 -10.32 0.11
N TRP A 67 7.62 -9.15 -0.54
CA TRP A 67 8.70 -8.17 -0.42
C TRP A 67 8.73 -7.47 0.95
N LEU A 68 7.58 -7.21 1.57
CA LEU A 68 7.52 -6.66 2.92
C LEU A 68 7.87 -7.70 3.99
N ASP A 69 7.46 -8.94 3.79
CA ASP A 69 7.73 -10.06 4.69
C ASP A 69 9.24 -10.30 4.84
N LYS A 70 9.98 -10.30 3.71
CA LYS A 70 11.46 -10.36 3.70
C LYS A 70 12.17 -9.24 4.45
N ARG A 71 11.48 -8.15 4.84
CA ARG A 71 12.06 -7.11 5.70
C ARG A 71 11.97 -7.42 7.19
N GLY A 72 11.06 -8.30 7.60
CA GLY A 72 10.90 -8.71 8.99
C GLY A 72 12.00 -9.65 9.50
N GLU A 73 12.84 -10.16 8.61
CA GLU A 73 13.96 -11.07 8.92
C GLU A 73 15.34 -10.36 9.00
N GLY A 74 15.37 -9.04 9.16
CA GLY A 74 16.61 -8.25 9.27
C GLY A 74 16.82 -7.64 10.65
#